data_AF-A0A8X6T7A2-F1
#
_entry.id   AF-A0A8X6T7A2-F1
#
_cell.length_a   1.000
_cell.length_b   1.000
_cell.length_c   1.000
_cell.angle_alpha   90.00
_cell.angle_beta   90.00
_cell.angle_gamma   90.00
#
_symmetry.space_group_name_H-M   'P 1'
#
loop_
_entity.id
_entity.type
_entity.pdbx_description
1 polymer ?
#
loop_
_entity_poly.entity_id
_entity_poly.type
_entity_poly.pdbx_seq_one_letter_code
_entity_poly.pdbx_strand_id
1 'polypeptide(L)'
;MESVEEERELKNEDELFCENHFKNTFSRDKTCHYVVDIPFKEDPSKLGASRETAWRRLNALWHRLYGNPQLCSLYQKFIQEYEQLGHMTKVEEDIEPDTTYYIPHHGVYRPEKRTKLRVVFNASCPTSNGRFLNSL
;
A
#
# COMPACT_ATOMS: atom_id res chain seq x y z
N MET A 1 -23.52 5.03 -31.73
CA MET A 1 -22.32 4.43 -32.31
C MET A 1 -21.17 5.11 -31.60
N GLU A 2 -20.68 4.50 -30.52
CA GLU A 2 -19.54 5.05 -29.77
C GLU A 2 -18.35 5.10 -30.74
N SER A 3 -17.78 6.29 -30.88
CA SER A 3 -16.62 6.57 -31.70
C SER A 3 -15.45 5.72 -31.23
N VAL A 4 -14.84 4.99 -32.16
CA VAL A 4 -13.57 4.30 -31.98
C VAL A 4 -12.53 5.36 -31.59
N GLU A 5 -11.97 5.23 -30.39
CA GLU A 5 -10.90 6.09 -29.91
C GLU A 5 -9.71 6.04 -30.88
N GLU A 6 -9.21 7.21 -31.29
CA GLU A 6 -8.00 7.34 -32.11
C GLU A 6 -6.84 6.61 -31.41
N GLU A 7 -6.11 5.76 -32.13
CA GLU A 7 -4.84 5.20 -31.67
C GLU A 7 -3.88 6.33 -31.33
N ARG A 8 -3.78 6.64 -30.04
CA ARG A 8 -2.90 7.68 -29.53
C ARG A 8 -1.47 7.13 -29.52
N GLU A 9 -0.60 7.66 -30.37
CA GLU A 9 0.82 7.32 -30.36
C GLU A 9 1.40 7.54 -28.95
N LEU A 10 1.92 6.46 -28.35
CA LEU A 10 2.63 6.49 -27.07
C LEU A 10 3.95 7.22 -27.28
N LYS A 11 4.17 8.30 -26.53
CA LYS A 11 5.18 9.31 -26.84
C LYS A 11 6.52 9.09 -26.15
N ASN A 12 6.55 8.26 -25.11
CA ASN A 12 7.77 8.00 -24.34
C ASN A 12 7.85 6.53 -23.87
N GLU A 13 9.06 6.13 -23.44
CA GLU A 13 9.35 4.77 -22.99
C GLU A 13 8.50 4.35 -21.78
N ASP A 14 8.24 5.27 -20.85
CA ASP A 14 7.41 5.04 -19.66
C ASP A 14 5.95 4.71 -20.06
N GLU A 15 5.38 5.44 -21.02
CA GLU A 15 4.03 5.22 -21.55
C GLU A 15 3.94 3.85 -22.25
N LEU A 16 4.94 3.51 -23.06
CA LEU A 16 5.01 2.20 -23.72
C LEU A 16 5.17 1.06 -22.72
N PHE A 17 5.99 1.24 -21.69
CA PHE A 17 6.14 0.29 -20.59
C PHE A 17 4.81 0.08 -19.85
N CYS A 18 4.13 1.16 -19.45
CA CYS A 18 2.86 1.07 -18.74
C CYS A 18 1.77 0.38 -19.57
N GLU A 19 1.67 0.70 -20.86
CA GLU A 19 0.70 0.08 -21.77
C GLU A 19 0.96 -1.42 -21.93
N ASN A 20 2.22 -1.81 -22.16
CA ASN A 20 2.58 -3.22 -22.28
C ASN A 20 2.37 -3.98 -20.96
N HIS A 21 2.73 -3.37 -19.82
CA HIS A 21 2.51 -3.94 -18.49
C HIS A 21 1.01 -4.15 -18.23
N PHE A 22 0.17 -3.15 -18.54
CA PHE A 22 -1.27 -3.27 -18.45
C PHE A 22 -1.78 -4.43 -19.31
N LYS A 23 -1.44 -4.45 -20.60
CA LYS A 23 -1.88 -5.53 -21.52
C LYS A 23 -1.49 -6.93 -21.05
N ASN A 24 -0.32 -7.07 -20.42
CA ASN A 24 0.21 -8.36 -19.99
C ASN A 24 -0.29 -8.84 -18.62
N THR A 25 -0.63 -7.92 -17.70
CA THR A 25 -0.99 -8.24 -16.31
C THR A 25 -2.47 -8.02 -16.00
N PHE A 26 -3.19 -7.39 -16.92
CA PHE A 26 -4.61 -7.14 -16.80
C PHE A 26 -5.43 -8.44 -16.83
N SER A 27 -6.36 -8.55 -15.88
CA SER A 27 -7.36 -9.60 -15.85
C SER A 27 -8.66 -9.11 -15.21
N ARG A 28 -9.70 -9.96 -15.24
CA ARG A 28 -10.92 -9.75 -14.46
C ARG A 28 -11.05 -10.84 -13.41
N ASP A 29 -11.36 -10.44 -12.18
CA ASP A 29 -11.64 -11.41 -11.12
C ASP A 29 -13.04 -12.05 -11.26
N LYS A 30 -13.37 -12.97 -10.35
CA LYS A 30 -14.68 -13.67 -10.34
C LYS A 30 -15.87 -12.73 -10.09
N THR A 31 -15.61 -11.52 -9.61
CA THR A 31 -16.61 -10.46 -9.37
C THR A 31 -16.64 -9.42 -10.50
N CYS A 32 -15.93 -9.68 -11.61
CA CYS A 32 -15.79 -8.79 -12.76
C CYS A 32 -15.06 -7.47 -12.47
N HIS A 33 -14.29 -7.37 -11.38
CA HIS A 33 -13.40 -6.25 -11.18
C HIS A 33 -12.14 -6.39 -12.02
N TYR A 34 -11.64 -5.27 -12.51
CA TYR A 34 -10.34 -5.22 -13.18
C TYR A 34 -9.21 -5.37 -12.16
N VAL A 35 -8.31 -6.30 -12.44
CA VAL A 35 -7.09 -6.54 -11.67
C VAL A 35 -5.92 -6.29 -12.58
N VAL A 36 -4.96 -5.49 -12.11
CA VAL A 36 -3.72 -5.17 -12.81
C VAL A 36 -2.60 -5.19 -11.80
N ASP A 37 -1.44 -5.69 -12.20
CA ASP A 37 -0.27 -5.66 -11.34
C ASP A 37 0.25 -4.22 -11.24
N ILE A 38 0.82 -3.87 -10.09
CA ILE A 38 1.43 -2.55 -9.91
C ILE A 38 2.69 -2.46 -10.79
N PRO A 39 2.79 -1.48 -11.71
CA PRO A 39 4.00 -1.28 -12.48
C PRO A 39 5.07 -0.62 -11.60
N PHE A 40 6.21 -1.28 -11.45
CA PHE A 40 7.40 -0.69 -10.84
C PHE A 40 8.38 -0.26 -11.94
N LYS A 41 8.89 0.97 -11.88
CA LYS A 41 9.97 1.49 -12.74
C LYS A 41 11.32 0.82 -12.44
N GLU A 42 11.53 0.40 -11.20
CA GLU A 42 12.71 -0.33 -10.76
C GLU A 42 12.35 -1.65 -10.06
N ASP A 43 13.26 -2.63 -10.15
CA ASP A 43 13.13 -3.90 -9.45
C ASP A 43 12.97 -3.68 -7.92
N PRO A 44 11.89 -4.20 -7.29
CA PRO A 44 11.66 -4.06 -5.85
C PRO A 44 12.76 -4.67 -4.97
N SER A 45 13.57 -5.60 -5.48
CA SER A 45 14.75 -6.14 -4.77
C SER A 45 15.82 -5.07 -4.48
N LYS A 46 15.76 -3.90 -5.13
CA LYS A 46 16.64 -2.77 -4.85
C LYS A 46 16.27 -2.00 -3.58
N LEU A 47 15.11 -2.26 -2.98
CA LEU A 47 14.73 -1.67 -1.69
C LEU A 47 15.64 -2.20 -0.57
N GLY A 48 16.05 -1.31 0.33
CA GLY A 48 16.77 -1.73 1.54
C GLY A 48 15.83 -2.31 2.60
N ALA A 49 16.40 -2.61 3.76
CA ALA A 49 15.63 -3.08 4.91
C ALA A 49 14.68 -1.97 5.43
N SER A 50 13.39 -2.32 5.58
CA SER A 50 12.32 -1.44 6.08
C SER A 50 11.79 -1.84 7.46
N ARG A 51 12.02 -3.10 7.86
CA ARG A 51 11.43 -3.74 9.05
C ARG A 51 11.68 -2.97 10.33
N GLU A 52 12.93 -2.58 10.60
CA GLU A 52 13.29 -1.90 11.85
C GLU A 52 12.60 -0.54 11.97
N THR A 53 12.53 0.23 10.88
CA THR A 53 11.83 1.52 10.86
C THR A 53 10.33 1.33 11.07
N ALA A 54 9.70 0.38 10.38
CA ALA A 54 8.28 0.08 10.56
C ALA A 54 7.97 -0.37 12.00
N TRP A 55 8.83 -1.21 12.58
CA TRP A 55 8.71 -1.68 13.96
C TRP A 55 8.77 -0.53 14.98
N ARG A 56 9.75 0.38 14.85
CA ARG A 56 9.85 1.56 15.72
C ARG A 56 8.59 2.44 15.63
N ARG A 57 8.03 2.61 14.43
CA ARG A 57 6.78 3.37 14.23
C ARG A 57 5.57 2.67 14.83
N LEU A 58 5.50 1.34 14.74
CA LEU A 58 4.45 0.54 15.35
C LEU A 58 4.48 0.65 16.89
N ASN A 59 5.65 0.55 17.51
CA ASN A 59 5.78 0.71 18.97
C ASN A 59 5.33 2.11 19.44
N ALA A 60 5.73 3.16 18.71
CA ALA A 60 5.27 4.52 19.01
C ALA A 60 3.74 4.65 18.87
N LEU A 61 3.14 4.00 17.86
CA LEU A 61 1.69 3.93 17.70
C LEU A 61 1.05 3.22 18.91
N TRP A 62 1.55 2.06 19.32
CA TRP A 62 1.03 1.33 20.49
C TRP A 62 1.05 2.15 21.76
N HIS A 63 2.14 2.85 22.06
CA HIS A 63 2.20 3.75 23.23
C HIS A 63 1.11 4.83 23.18
N ARG A 64 0.87 5.42 21.99
CA ARG A 64 -0.19 6.42 21.80
C ARG A 64 -1.59 5.82 21.96
N LEU A 65 -1.82 4.60 21.48
CA LEU A 65 -3.10 3.90 21.63
C LEU A 65 -3.37 3.54 23.10
N TYR A 66 -2.35 3.10 23.83
CA TYR A 66 -2.46 2.76 25.25
C TYR A 66 -2.93 3.96 26.09
N GLY A 67 -2.41 5.15 25.80
CA GLY A 67 -2.82 6.39 26.47
C GLY A 67 -4.16 6.98 26.00
N ASN A 68 -4.81 6.42 24.97
CA ASN A 68 -6.05 6.95 24.41
C ASN A 68 -7.04 5.83 24.04
N PRO A 69 -7.91 5.42 24.97
CA PRO A 69 -8.86 4.31 24.77
C PRO A 69 -9.80 4.52 23.57
N GLN A 70 -10.23 5.76 23.31
CA GLN A 70 -11.10 6.06 22.18
C GLN A 70 -10.37 5.83 20.84
N LEU A 71 -9.14 6.33 20.72
CA LEU A 71 -8.32 6.12 19.54
C LEU A 71 -8.00 4.63 19.33
N CYS A 72 -7.71 3.91 20.42
CA CYS A 72 -7.48 2.45 20.39
C CYS A 72 -8.69 1.70 19.81
N SER A 73 -9.89 1.97 20.33
CA SER A 73 -11.13 1.35 19.84
C SER A 73 -11.38 1.64 18.35
N LEU A 74 -11.16 2.88 17.91
CA LEU A 74 -11.29 3.25 16.50
C LEU A 74 -10.26 2.52 15.62
N TYR A 75 -9.03 2.38 16.08
CA TYR A 75 -7.96 1.69 15.36
C TYR A 75 -8.25 0.20 15.21
N GLN A 76 -8.66 -0.45 16.31
CA GLN A 76 -9.03 -1.86 16.29
C GLN A 76 -10.18 -2.13 15.31
N LYS A 77 -11.20 -1.25 15.31
CA LYS A 77 -12.32 -1.36 14.37
C LYS A 77 -11.88 -1.20 12.92
N PHE A 78 -10.97 -0.26 12.63
CA PHE A 78 -10.39 -0.10 11.30
C PHE A 78 -9.66 -1.36 10.83
N ILE A 79 -8.78 -1.92 11.67
CA ILE A 79 -8.02 -3.14 11.34
C ILE A 79 -8.98 -4.31 11.07
N GLN A 80 -9.97 -4.53 11.93
CA GLN A 80 -10.95 -5.60 11.73
C GLN A 80 -11.75 -5.44 10.44
N GLU A 81 -12.22 -4.22 10.14
CA GLU A 81 -12.94 -3.93 8.89
C GLU A 81 -12.05 -4.15 7.66
N TYR A 82 -10.78 -3.72 7.72
CA TYR A 82 -9.82 -3.87 6.63
C TYR A 82 -9.52 -5.34 6.30
N GLU A 83 -9.45 -6.20 7.34
CA GLU A 83 -9.32 -7.66 7.18
C GLU A 83 -10.61 -8.28 6.62
N GLN A 84 -11.78 -7.91 7.16
CA GLN A 84 -13.09 -8.44 6.72
C GLN A 84 -13.40 -8.11 5.25
N LEU A 85 -12.94 -6.95 4.78
CA LEU A 85 -13.05 -6.55 3.37
C LEU A 85 -12.03 -7.25 2.46
N GLY A 86 -11.14 -8.08 3.02
CA GLY A 86 -10.09 -8.78 2.26
C GLY A 86 -8.96 -7.87 1.79
N HIS A 87 -8.81 -6.67 2.37
CA HIS A 87 -7.73 -5.75 2.02
C HIS A 87 -6.41 -6.05 2.75
N MET A 88 -6.45 -6.92 3.76
CA MET A 88 -5.26 -7.51 4.34
C MET A 88 -5.57 -8.93 4.84
N THR A 89 -4.51 -9.71 4.99
CA THR A 89 -4.55 -11.03 5.61
C THR A 89 -3.44 -11.14 6.64
N LYS A 90 -3.65 -11.99 7.64
CA LYS A 90 -2.60 -12.34 8.59
C LYS A 90 -1.53 -13.16 7.87
N VAL A 91 -0.27 -12.78 8.05
CA VAL A 91 0.88 -13.56 7.57
C VAL A 91 1.04 -14.78 8.47
N GLU A 92 0.95 -15.98 7.88
CA GLU A 92 1.05 -17.27 8.59
C GLU A 92 2.45 -17.89 8.50
N GLU A 93 3.30 -17.41 7.59
CA GLU A 93 4.64 -17.95 7.36
C GLU A 93 5.67 -17.29 8.29
N ASP A 94 6.48 -18.12 8.95
CA ASP A 94 7.65 -17.65 9.73
C ASP A 94 8.84 -17.30 8.81
N ILE A 95 8.78 -17.72 7.54
CA ILE A 95 9.84 -17.48 6.55
C ILE A 95 9.48 -16.23 5.75
N GLU A 96 10.35 -15.24 5.83
CA GLU A 96 10.21 -13.99 5.09
C GLU A 96 10.66 -14.20 3.64
N PRO A 97 9.85 -13.83 2.63
CA PRO A 97 10.27 -13.88 1.23
C PRO A 97 11.50 -13.02 0.95
N ASP A 98 12.26 -13.37 -0.10
CA ASP A 98 13.47 -12.67 -0.52
C ASP A 98 13.26 -11.16 -0.72
N THR A 99 12.09 -10.79 -1.26
CA THR A 99 11.71 -9.39 -1.50
C THR A 99 10.52 -9.03 -0.62
N THR A 100 10.80 -8.41 0.54
CA THR A 100 9.79 -7.99 1.51
C THR A 100 9.93 -6.51 1.88
N TYR A 101 8.79 -5.80 1.95
CA TYR A 101 8.75 -4.40 2.36
C TYR A 101 7.67 -4.14 3.42
N TYR A 102 8.07 -3.58 4.56
CA TYR A 102 7.17 -3.21 5.64
C TYR A 102 6.78 -1.74 5.52
N ILE A 103 5.49 -1.49 5.33
CA ILE A 103 4.96 -0.13 5.22
C ILE A 103 4.57 0.37 6.62
N PRO A 104 5.24 1.41 7.17
CA PRO A 104 4.79 2.02 8.42
C PRO A 104 3.40 2.65 8.23
N HIS A 105 2.55 2.56 9.25
CA HIS A 105 1.21 3.16 9.20
C HIS A 105 0.93 3.99 10.44
N HIS A 106 0.03 4.97 10.31
CA HIS A 106 -0.39 5.80 11.43
C HIS A 106 -1.83 6.30 11.26
N GLY A 107 -2.49 6.58 12.39
CA GLY A 107 -3.86 7.10 12.41
C GLY A 107 -3.90 8.63 12.37
N VAL A 108 -4.66 9.16 11.42
CA VAL A 108 -5.07 10.57 11.38
C VAL A 108 -6.45 10.68 12.01
N TYR A 109 -6.48 11.19 13.23
CA TYR A 109 -7.69 11.41 14.01
C TYR A 109 -7.77 12.87 14.44
N ARG A 110 -8.89 13.52 14.14
CA ARG A 110 -9.15 14.93 14.49
C ARG A 110 -10.52 14.99 15.19
N PRO A 111 -10.59 14.89 16.52
CA PRO A 111 -11.87 14.83 17.25
C PRO A 111 -12.74 16.08 17.06
N GLU A 112 -12.11 17.24 16.85
CA GLU A 112 -12.78 18.52 16.57
C GLU A 112 -13.54 18.54 15.23
N LYS A 113 -13.20 17.62 14.32
CA LYS A 113 -13.88 17.44 13.04
C LYS A 113 -14.66 16.13 13.11
N ARG A 114 -15.90 16.08 12.60
CA ARG A 114 -16.71 14.83 12.50
C ARG A 114 -16.10 13.74 11.59
N THR A 115 -14.82 13.85 11.22
CA THR A 115 -14.14 12.91 10.34
C THR A 115 -13.82 11.61 11.06
N LYS A 116 -14.19 10.47 10.44
CA LYS A 116 -13.78 9.14 10.88
C LYS A 116 -12.24 9.02 10.94
N LEU A 117 -11.74 8.12 11.79
CA LEU A 117 -10.33 7.74 11.79
C LEU A 117 -9.92 7.31 10.38
N ARG A 118 -8.77 7.79 9.90
CA ARG A 118 -8.13 7.30 8.68
C ARG A 118 -6.77 6.75 9.03
N VAL A 119 -6.45 5.55 8.58
CA VAL A 119 -5.10 5.00 8.67
C VAL A 119 -4.38 5.26 7.37
N VAL A 120 -3.16 5.79 7.48
CA VAL A 120 -2.31 6.13 6.34
C VAL A 120 -1.11 5.20 6.36
N PHE A 121 -0.92 4.47 5.26
CA PHE A 121 0.27 3.67 5.00
C PHE A 121 1.32 4.53 4.29
N ASN A 122 2.49 4.70 4.91
CA ASN A 122 3.54 5.57 4.43
C ASN A 122 4.54 4.80 3.53
N ALA A 123 4.15 4.61 2.27
CA ALA A 123 5.01 4.03 1.24
C ALA A 123 6.14 4.95 0.76
N SER A 124 6.22 6.18 1.28
CA SER A 124 7.34 7.12 1.06
C SER A 124 8.35 7.13 2.22
N CYS A 125 8.25 6.18 3.17
CA CYS A 125 9.24 6.04 4.22
C CYS A 125 10.54 5.43 3.66
N PRO A 126 11.71 6.08 3.81
CA PRO A 126 12.97 5.52 3.34
C PRO A 126 13.32 4.21 4.05
N THR A 127 13.90 3.29 3.28
CA THR A 127 14.57 2.07 3.75
C THR A 127 16.01 2.35 4.18
N SER A 128 16.73 1.32 4.62
CA SER A 128 18.14 1.43 5.02
C SER A 128 19.08 2.00 3.96
N ASN A 129 18.72 1.92 2.67
CA ASN A 129 19.52 2.48 1.56
C ASN A 129 18.95 3.80 1.01
N GLY A 130 17.96 4.41 1.69
CA GLY A 130 17.37 5.69 1.31
C GLY A 130 16.27 5.62 0.24
N ARG A 131 16.05 4.47 -0.40
CA ARG A 131 14.95 4.25 -1.35
C ARG A 131 13.63 3.96 -0.63
N PHE A 132 12.50 4.15 -1.30
CA PHE A 132 11.16 3.89 -0.74
C PHE A 132 10.21 3.34 -1.81
N LEU A 133 9.13 2.68 -1.39
CA LEU A 133 8.21 1.98 -2.31
C LEU A 133 7.61 2.90 -3.38
N ASN A 134 7.23 4.13 -3.03
CA ASN A 134 6.68 5.09 -4.00
C ASN A 134 7.71 5.69 -4.97
N SER A 135 9.01 5.41 -4.80
CA SER A 135 10.06 5.78 -5.77
C SER A 135 10.41 4.66 -6.73
N LEU A 136 9.87 3.47 -6.48
CA LEU A 136 10.03 2.36 -7.40
C LEU A 136 9.28 2.60 -8.70
#